data_AF-A0A9E1XGP3-F1
#
_entry.id   AF-A0A9E1XGP3-F1
#
_cell.length_a   1.000
_cell.length_b   1.000
_cell.length_c   1.000
_cell.angle_alpha   90.00
_cell.angle_beta   90.00
_cell.angle_gamma   90.00
#
_symmetry.space_group_name_H-M   'P 1'
#
loop_
_entity.id
_entity.type
_entity.pdbx_description
1 polymer ?
#
loop_
_entity_poly.entity_id
_entity_poly.type
_entity_poly.pdbx_seq_one_letter_code
_entity_poly.pdbx_strand_id
1 'polypeptide(L)' 'MNWKNNPVEKIKDWESELVDNHQNFIKAGLRLDLTRGKPAIEQLALADGLDGILQGNYLASDGTDTRNYGGLTGLP' A
#
# COMPACT_ATOMS: atom_id res chain seq x y z
N MET A 1 15.29 3.55 -20.50
CA MET A 1 15.51 4.22 -21.80
C MET A 1 16.64 5.25 -21.62
N ASN A 2 17.84 4.99 -22.14
CA ASN A 2 18.97 5.93 -22.02
C ASN A 2 18.88 6.96 -23.17
N TRP A 3 18.02 7.97 -23.02
CA TRP A 3 17.71 8.94 -24.08
C TRP A 3 18.87 9.89 -24.40
N LYS A 4 19.77 10.11 -23.42
CA LYS A 4 20.84 11.12 -23.48
C LYS A 4 21.89 10.90 -24.59
N ASN A 5 21.99 9.69 -25.15
CA ASN A 5 22.99 9.33 -26.17
C ASN A 5 22.37 9.00 -27.55
N ASN A 6 21.16 9.47 -27.86
CA ASN A 6 20.50 9.20 -29.14
C ASN A 6 20.52 10.42 -30.08
N PRO A 7 20.56 10.20 -31.40
CA PRO A 7 20.37 11.26 -32.39
C PRO A 7 19.04 12.00 -32.21
N VAL A 8 19.00 13.26 -32.63
CA VAL A 8 17.83 14.13 -32.48
C VAL A 8 16.61 13.57 -33.22
N GLU A 9 16.82 12.97 -34.39
CA GLU A 9 15.79 12.33 -35.20
C GLU A 9 15.06 11.26 -34.39
N LYS A 10 15.83 10.41 -33.70
CA LYS A 10 15.30 9.34 -32.88
C LYS A 10 14.54 9.84 -31.65
N ILE A 11 14.96 10.99 -31.09
CA ILE A 11 14.24 11.64 -29.99
C ILE A 11 12.88 12.17 -30.48
N LYS A 12 12.81 12.71 -31.70
CA LYS A 12 11.55 13.19 -32.31
C LYS A 12 10.59 12.05 -32.62
N ASP A 13 11.10 10.92 -33.11
CA ASP A 13 10.28 9.74 -33.35
C ASP A 13 9.63 9.25 -32.04
N TRP A 14 10.41 9.20 -30.95
CA TRP A 14 9.89 8.85 -29.62
C TRP A 14 8.93 9.89 -29.06
N GLU A 15 9.15 11.18 -29.29
CA GLU A 15 8.22 12.22 -28.88
C GLU A 15 6.85 12.01 -29.55
N SER A 16 6.82 11.76 -30.86
CA SER A 16 5.58 11.46 -31.59
C SER A 16 4.87 10.24 -31.01
N GLU A 17 5.62 9.15 -30.79
CA GLU A 17 5.07 7.91 -30.23
C GLU A 17 4.52 8.10 -28.81
N LEU A 18 5.25 8.83 -27.95
CA LEU A 18 4.82 9.10 -26.58
C LEU A 18 3.59 10.01 -26.53
N VAL A 19 3.49 10.96 -27.46
CA VAL A 19 2.29 11.81 -27.61
C VAL A 19 1.08 10.97 -27.98
N ASP A 20 1.20 10.07 -28.96
CA ASP A 20 0.10 9.18 -29.35
C ASP A 20 -0.33 8.27 -28.20
N ASN A 21 0.64 7.69 -27.48
CA ASN A 21 0.36 6.87 -26.29
C ASN A 21 -0.34 7.67 -25.18
N HIS A 22 0.11 8.90 -24.92
CA HIS A 22 -0.51 9.78 -23.93
C HIS A 22 -1.96 10.15 -24.33
N GLN A 23 -2.21 10.42 -25.60
CA GLN A 23 -3.58 10.66 -26.10
C GLN A 23 -4.47 9.44 -25.92
N ASN A 24 -3.95 8.23 -26.12
CA ASN A 24 -4.69 7.00 -25.85
C ASN A 24 -5.03 6.86 -24.35
N PHE A 25 -4.12 7.19 -23.44
CA PHE A 25 -4.41 7.20 -22.00
C PHE A 25 -5.45 8.25 -21.61
N ILE A 26 -5.42 9.45 -22.20
CA ILE A 26 -6.46 10.48 -21.99
C ILE A 26 -7.81 9.95 -22.45
N LYS A 27 -7.89 9.39 -23.67
CA LYS A 27 -9.14 8.85 -24.24
C LYS A 27 -9.72 7.68 -23.42
N ALA A 28 -8.86 6.93 -22.72
CA ALA A 28 -9.29 5.84 -21.84
C ALA A 28 -10.02 6.33 -20.58
N GLY A 29 -9.96 7.64 -20.25
CA GLY A 29 -10.75 8.22 -19.15
C GLY A 29 -10.46 7.61 -17.77
N LEU A 30 -9.23 7.12 -17.56
CA LEU A 30 -8.86 6.40 -16.35
C LEU A 30 -8.98 7.29 -15.11
N ARG A 31 -9.52 6.72 -14.02
CA ARG A 31 -9.63 7.37 -12.70
C ARG A 31 -8.91 6.52 -11.67
N LEU A 32 -7.59 6.49 -11.76
CA LEU A 32 -6.73 5.70 -10.87
C LEU A 32 -6.15 6.60 -9.77
N ASP A 33 -6.05 6.06 -8.56
CA ASP A 33 -5.42 6.70 -7.41
C ASP A 33 -4.20 5.88 -6.94
N LEU A 34 -3.01 6.40 -7.22
CA LEU A 34 -1.71 5.82 -6.85
C LEU A 34 -1.12 6.46 -5.58
N THR A 35 -1.91 7.21 -4.81
CA THR A 35 -1.42 7.98 -3.65
C THR A 35 -1.52 7.24 -2.31
N ARG A 36 -2.17 6.08 -2.30
CA ARG A 36 -2.51 5.39 -1.05
C ARG A 36 -1.32 4.64 -0.47
N GLY A 37 -0.76 5.16 0.62
CA GLY A 37 0.26 4.49 1.44
C GLY A 37 -0.32 3.59 2.55
N LYS A 38 -1.48 2.97 2.32
CA LYS A 38 -2.17 2.11 3.29
C LYS A 38 -2.40 0.71 2.72
N PRO A 39 -2.52 -0.32 3.56
CA PRO A 39 -2.78 -1.68 3.11
C PRO A 39 -4.06 -1.79 2.26
N ALA A 40 -4.05 -2.74 1.34
CA ALA A 40 -5.24 -3.14 0.59
C ALA A 40 -6.25 -3.87 1.48
N ILE A 41 -7.50 -3.98 1.03
CA ILE A 41 -8.58 -4.62 1.80
C ILE A 41 -8.22 -6.08 2.10
N GLU A 42 -7.64 -6.77 1.12
CA GLU A 42 -7.21 -8.16 1.23
C GLU A 42 -6.13 -8.34 2.30
N GLN A 43 -5.27 -7.33 2.49
CA GLN A 43 -4.28 -7.34 3.56
C GLN A 43 -4.91 -7.13 4.93
N LEU A 44 -5.94 -6.28 5.02
CA LEU A 44 -6.70 -6.09 6.27
C LEU A 44 -7.46 -7.36 6.65
N ALA A 45 -8.06 -8.05 5.68
CA ALA A 45 -8.82 -9.29 5.90
C ALA A 45 -8.00 -10.42 6.51
N LEU A 46 -6.67 -10.44 6.32
CA LEU A 46 -5.78 -11.40 6.98
C LEU A 46 -5.84 -11.32 8.51
N ALA A 47 -6.25 -10.17 9.04
CA ALA A 47 -6.35 -9.89 10.46
C ALA A 47 -7.80 -9.94 11.01
N ASP A 48 -8.80 -10.35 10.21
CA ASP A 48 -10.20 -10.40 10.66
C ASP A 48 -10.38 -11.27 11.91
N GLY A 49 -9.58 -12.33 12.04
CA GLY A 49 -9.58 -13.20 13.22
C GLY A 49 -9.09 -12.54 14.52
N LEU A 50 -8.49 -11.35 14.46
CA LEU A 50 -8.15 -10.56 15.65
C LEU A 50 -9.39 -9.92 16.28
N ASP A 51 -10.48 -9.73 15.53
CA ASP A 51 -11.72 -9.19 16.09
C ASP A 51 -12.36 -10.23 17.03
N GLY A 52 -12.52 -9.85 18.30
CA GLY A 52 -13.05 -10.74 19.34
C GLY A 52 -12.12 -11.90 19.76
N ILE A 53 -10.85 -11.92 19.32
CA ILE A 53 -9.93 -13.05 19.55
C ILE A 53 -9.71 -13.40 21.02
N LEU A 54 -9.87 -12.43 21.92
CA LEU A 54 -9.66 -12.63 23.35
C LEU A 54 -10.70 -13.58 23.95
N GLN A 55 -11.92 -13.65 23.41
CA GLN A 55 -12.99 -14.54 23.89
C GLN A 55 -13.19 -14.52 25.42
N GLY A 56 -13.01 -13.36 26.05
CA GLY A 56 -13.11 -13.19 27.51
C GLY A 56 -11.87 -13.60 28.31
N ASN A 57 -10.81 -14.09 27.67
CA ASN A 57 -9.51 -14.32 28.28
C ASN A 57 -8.66 -13.05 28.24
N TYR A 58 -8.46 -12.46 29.41
CA TYR A 58 -7.69 -11.22 29.60
C TYR A 58 -6.41 -11.43 30.40
N LEU A 59 -5.95 -12.68 30.54
CA LEU A 59 -4.71 -12.98 31.25
C LEU A 59 -3.56 -13.05 30.25
N ALA A 60 -2.48 -12.32 30.55
CA ALA A 60 -1.21 -12.47 29.86
C ALA A 60 -0.52 -13.79 30.24
N SER A 61 0.59 -14.10 29.56
CA SER A 61 1.34 -15.35 29.73
C SER A 61 1.89 -15.56 31.16
N ASP A 62 2.13 -14.46 31.88
CA ASP A 62 2.61 -14.44 33.27
C ASP A 62 1.47 -14.41 34.31
N GLY A 63 0.21 -14.41 33.86
CA GLY A 63 -0.98 -14.31 34.71
C GLY A 63 -1.42 -12.89 35.04
N THR A 64 -0.78 -11.85 34.50
CA THR A 64 -1.24 -10.46 34.65
C THR A 64 -2.61 -10.26 34.02
N ASP A 65 -3.57 -9.68 34.77
CA ASP A 65 -4.87 -9.25 34.21
C ASP A 65 -4.68 -7.95 33.42
N THR A 66 -4.78 -8.03 32.09
CA THR A 66 -4.53 -6.92 31.17
C THR A 66 -5.59 -5.81 31.24
N ARG A 67 -6.65 -5.99 32.03
CA ARG A 67 -7.68 -4.96 32.27
C ARG A 67 -7.31 -4.02 33.41
N ASN A 68 -6.29 -4.36 34.20
CA ASN A 68 -5.88 -3.58 35.36
C ASN A 68 -4.59 -2.79 35.09
N TYR A 69 -4.32 -1.78 35.91
CA TYR A 69 -3.13 -0.94 35.78
C TYR A 69 -1.84 -1.69 36.16
N GLY A 70 -0.74 -1.29 35.54
CA GLY A 70 0.60 -1.85 35.76
C GLY A 70 1.34 -2.02 34.44
N GLY A 71 2.64 -2.37 34.50
CA GLY A 71 3.46 -2.66 33.32
C GLY A 71 3.90 -1.41 32.55
N LEU A 72 5.11 -0.91 32.83
CA LEU A 72 5.69 0.25 32.13
C LEU A 72 6.30 -0.12 30.77
N THR A 73 6.57 -1.39 30.54
CA THR A 73 7.39 -1.89 29.42
C THR A 73 6.61 -2.73 28.42
N GLY A 74 5.29 -2.86 28.59
CA GLY A 74 4.45 -3.77 27.80
C GLY A 74 4.23 -5.12 28.48
N LEU A 75 3.40 -5.95 27.86
CA LEU A 75 3.12 -7.33 28.30
C LEU A 75 4.34 -8.24 28.02
N PRO A 76 4.57 -9.27 28.85
CA PRO A 76 5.68 -10.22 28.69
C PRO A 76 5.52 -11.18 27.51
#